data_AF-A0A3D5U7W8-F1
#
_entry.id   AF-A0A3D5U7W8-F1
#
_cell.length_a   1.000
_cell.length_b   1.000
_cell.length_c   1.000
_cell.angle_alpha   90.00
_cell.angle_beta   90.00
_cell.angle_gamma   90.00
#
_symmetry.space_group_name_H-M   'P 1'
#
loop_
_entity.id
_entity.type
_entity.pdbx_description
1 polymer ?
#
loop_
_entity_poly.entity_id
_entity_poly.type
_entity_poly.pdbx_seq_one_letter_code
_entity_poly.pdbx_strand_id
1 'polypeptide(L)'
;DLPESGAKRYKIEHKPQAGFNSRILQSLGTVDSGDPHTLQEFMLWGFDNYPASRKMLIIWSHGDSWYKQNKYISVDEESGNAIRVANGELSAAFSGVPKLDILLFDACSMQSIEIAYELRHFADYIIGSADLVPVKGFPYQTMIPLFSQDPHSVASQIPNLYLEHYLPGTQNNPSNYFLNISCSAIDTSELNSFYDFFAGYSRKLKLYATQLMKIREDLYDMNTAYADVDMKQMLTRIIEYAILPQQSSLALQHLEQLIIASAYSSTYYQPDLSSLAIWFPDVRYNFATVWEIYMQLAFAQSSWLSVVNAALGDDQYAPAAPKLKRQYQYHGRLHLHFEAPVDVDSLYYHVQSDHADIWLYPPMYAGDFQVSFPIDSSGNCRIYALDQSGNASQTLSIDYEREMPVASLVVRPNPVKTGYPAFLDWYLEADNIDSAQLSLYNIKGQKLVSFSSDTLMDPVGSIMLQDIPGFGSLKRGMYIIEYRAKGKR
;
A
#
# COMPACT_ATOMS: atom_id res chain seq x y z
N ASP A 1 -15.24 -6.86 -40.13
CA ASP A 1 -16.37 -6.24 -39.43
C ASP A 1 -15.93 -5.65 -38.11
N LEU A 2 -15.55 -4.38 -38.12
CA LEU A 2 -15.69 -3.58 -36.91
C LEU A 2 -17.20 -3.43 -36.68
N PRO A 3 -17.73 -3.68 -35.47
CA PRO A 3 -19.13 -3.42 -35.19
C PRO A 3 -19.45 -1.96 -35.52
N GLU A 4 -20.64 -1.71 -36.07
CA GLU A 4 -21.22 -0.35 -36.16
C GLU A 4 -21.05 0.39 -34.81
N SER A 5 -20.92 1.72 -34.86
CA SER A 5 -20.66 2.62 -33.72
C SER A 5 -21.33 2.22 -32.40
N GLY A 6 -20.58 2.30 -31.30
CA GLY A 6 -21.06 2.10 -29.93
C GLY A 6 -20.75 0.71 -29.35
N ALA A 7 -20.80 0.62 -28.02
CA ALA A 7 -20.53 -0.60 -27.28
C ALA A 7 -21.69 -1.60 -27.38
N LYS A 8 -21.33 -2.89 -27.47
CA LYS A 8 -22.26 -4.01 -27.66
C LYS A 8 -21.85 -5.17 -26.78
N ARG A 9 -22.86 -5.89 -26.26
CA ARG A 9 -22.68 -7.15 -25.54
C ARG A 9 -23.01 -8.31 -26.48
N TYR A 10 -22.13 -9.30 -26.53
CA TYR A 10 -22.28 -10.48 -27.38
C TYR A 10 -22.34 -11.75 -26.52
N LYS A 11 -23.15 -12.73 -26.98
CA LYS A 11 -23.00 -14.12 -26.57
C LYS A 11 -22.31 -14.89 -27.70
N ILE A 12 -21.10 -15.36 -27.44
CA ILE A 12 -20.36 -16.19 -28.39
C ILE A 12 -20.79 -17.64 -28.16
N GLU A 13 -21.30 -18.28 -29.21
CA GLU A 13 -21.76 -19.66 -29.19
C GLU A 13 -21.11 -20.40 -30.36
N HIS A 14 -20.80 -21.69 -30.16
CA HIS A 14 -20.30 -22.51 -31.25
C HIS A 14 -21.36 -22.63 -32.35
N LYS A 15 -21.08 -22.06 -33.54
CA LYS A 15 -21.94 -22.17 -34.72
C LYS A 15 -21.18 -22.89 -35.84
N PRO A 16 -21.77 -23.91 -36.48
CA PRO A 16 -21.09 -24.69 -37.52
C PRO A 16 -20.91 -23.94 -38.85
N GLN A 17 -21.47 -22.75 -39.02
CA GLN A 17 -21.29 -21.92 -40.22
C GLN A 17 -20.20 -20.88 -39.99
N ALA A 18 -19.31 -20.70 -40.98
CA ALA A 18 -18.27 -19.69 -40.95
C ALA A 18 -18.85 -18.26 -40.90
N GLY A 19 -18.20 -17.38 -40.13
CA GLY A 19 -18.56 -15.96 -40.00
C GLY A 19 -18.79 -15.51 -38.55
N PHE A 20 -18.80 -14.19 -38.31
CA PHE A 20 -19.13 -13.61 -37.00
C PHE A 20 -20.63 -13.35 -36.92
N ASN A 21 -21.37 -14.39 -36.55
CA ASN A 21 -22.82 -14.41 -36.44
C ASN A 21 -23.26 -14.60 -34.96
N SER A 22 -22.40 -14.19 -34.02
CA SER A 22 -22.68 -14.14 -32.58
C SER A 22 -23.91 -13.28 -32.30
N ARG A 23 -24.73 -13.71 -31.34
CA ARG A 23 -25.93 -12.97 -30.97
C ARG A 23 -25.53 -11.68 -30.25
N ILE A 24 -25.96 -10.52 -30.78
CA ILE A 24 -25.97 -9.27 -30.03
C ILE A 24 -27.05 -9.39 -28.95
N LEU A 25 -26.63 -9.31 -27.69
CA LEU A 25 -27.54 -9.34 -26.54
C LEU A 25 -28.10 -7.94 -26.25
N GLN A 26 -27.25 -6.92 -26.40
CA GLN A 26 -27.60 -5.55 -26.08
C GLN A 26 -26.66 -4.59 -26.84
N SER A 27 -27.23 -3.51 -27.36
CA SER A 27 -26.47 -2.32 -27.80
C SER A 27 -26.54 -1.28 -26.69
N LEU A 28 -25.39 -0.84 -26.19
CA LEU A 28 -25.26 0.10 -25.08
C LEU A 28 -25.15 1.56 -25.56
N GLY A 29 -24.87 1.79 -26.85
CA GLY A 29 -24.58 3.12 -27.38
C GLY A 29 -23.16 3.55 -27.01
N THR A 30 -22.94 4.85 -26.82
CA THR A 30 -21.65 5.37 -26.31
C THR A 30 -21.51 5.02 -24.84
N VAL A 31 -20.39 4.40 -24.48
CA VAL A 31 -19.99 4.14 -23.09
C VAL A 31 -18.57 4.65 -22.93
N ASP A 32 -18.25 5.14 -21.75
CA ASP A 32 -16.88 5.50 -21.40
C ASP A 32 -16.17 4.22 -20.92
N SER A 33 -15.36 3.62 -21.78
CA SER A 33 -14.59 2.42 -21.45
C SER A 33 -13.40 2.71 -20.52
N GLY A 34 -13.07 3.99 -20.31
CA GLY A 34 -12.11 4.45 -19.33
C GLY A 34 -12.72 4.59 -17.93
N ASP A 35 -14.03 4.72 -17.77
CA ASP A 35 -14.59 4.79 -16.41
C ASP A 35 -14.43 3.42 -15.68
N PRO A 36 -13.76 3.34 -14.50
CA PRO A 36 -13.68 2.11 -13.71
C PRO A 36 -15.07 1.53 -13.35
N HIS A 37 -16.10 2.36 -13.25
CA HIS A 37 -17.47 1.89 -13.05
C HIS A 37 -18.01 1.13 -14.26
N THR A 38 -17.67 1.52 -15.49
CA THR A 38 -18.07 0.78 -16.70
C THR A 38 -17.49 -0.64 -16.69
N LEU A 39 -16.23 -0.79 -16.28
CA LEU A 39 -15.59 -2.11 -16.15
C LEU A 39 -16.27 -2.95 -15.05
N GLN A 40 -16.55 -2.35 -13.89
CA GLN A 40 -17.26 -3.00 -12.80
C GLN A 40 -18.66 -3.47 -13.22
N GLU A 41 -19.43 -2.61 -13.86
CA GLU A 41 -20.77 -2.93 -14.36
C GLU A 41 -20.74 -4.04 -15.40
N PHE A 42 -19.73 -4.06 -16.27
CA PHE A 42 -19.55 -5.14 -17.24
C PHE A 42 -19.34 -6.50 -16.54
N MET A 43 -18.47 -6.54 -15.53
CA MET A 43 -18.20 -7.76 -14.76
C MET A 43 -19.45 -8.24 -14.01
N LEU A 44 -20.09 -7.36 -13.24
CA LEU A 44 -21.28 -7.70 -12.46
C LEU A 44 -22.42 -8.18 -13.37
N TRP A 45 -22.70 -7.44 -14.45
CA TRP A 45 -23.71 -7.85 -15.41
C TRP A 45 -23.40 -9.23 -16.01
N GLY A 46 -22.14 -9.48 -16.39
CA GLY A 46 -21.72 -10.74 -16.98
C GLY A 46 -21.92 -11.91 -16.04
N PHE A 47 -21.46 -11.79 -14.79
CA PHE A 47 -21.53 -12.87 -13.80
C PHE A 47 -22.93 -13.10 -13.23
N ASP A 48 -23.78 -12.07 -13.17
CA ASP A 48 -25.17 -12.21 -12.73
C ASP A 48 -26.05 -12.90 -13.80
N ASN A 49 -25.82 -12.58 -15.08
CA ASN A 49 -26.61 -13.16 -16.17
C ASN A 49 -26.09 -14.54 -16.61
N TYR A 50 -24.81 -14.82 -16.37
CA TYR A 50 -24.16 -16.07 -16.76
C TYR A 50 -23.35 -16.64 -15.57
N PRO A 51 -24.04 -17.11 -14.51
CA PRO A 51 -23.36 -17.66 -13.35
C PRO A 51 -22.53 -18.89 -13.74
N ALA A 52 -21.28 -18.90 -13.33
CA ALA A 52 -20.32 -19.97 -13.60
C ALA A 52 -19.48 -20.28 -12.36
N SER A 53 -19.07 -21.55 -12.25
CA SER A 53 -18.17 -22.02 -11.19
C SER A 53 -16.76 -21.45 -11.34
N ARG A 54 -16.34 -21.14 -12.57
CA ARG A 54 -15.05 -20.53 -12.91
C ARG A 54 -15.28 -19.27 -13.74
N LYS A 55 -14.50 -18.23 -13.46
CA LYS A 55 -14.63 -16.88 -14.03
C LYS A 55 -13.27 -16.41 -14.53
N MET A 56 -13.24 -15.93 -15.76
CA MET A 56 -12.08 -15.32 -16.38
C MET A 56 -12.48 -13.94 -16.90
N LEU A 57 -11.63 -12.95 -16.68
CA LEU A 57 -11.72 -11.63 -17.31
C LEU A 57 -10.53 -11.42 -18.23
N ILE A 58 -10.79 -10.88 -19.42
CA ILE A 58 -9.76 -10.43 -20.35
C ILE A 58 -9.98 -8.95 -20.61
N ILE A 59 -8.97 -8.13 -20.32
CA ILE A 59 -9.00 -6.69 -20.62
C ILE A 59 -8.08 -6.45 -21.82
N TRP A 60 -8.69 -6.16 -22.96
CA TRP A 60 -8.00 -5.86 -24.22
C TRP A 60 -7.98 -4.35 -24.45
N SER A 61 -6.80 -3.73 -24.42
CA SER A 61 -6.65 -2.29 -24.57
C SER A 61 -5.18 -1.89 -24.75
N HIS A 62 -4.93 -0.59 -24.98
CA HIS A 62 -3.68 0.02 -24.51
C HIS A 62 -3.50 -0.15 -23.00
N GLY A 63 -2.25 -0.31 -22.59
CA GLY A 63 -1.77 -0.34 -21.21
C GLY A 63 -0.41 0.34 -21.13
N ASP A 64 -0.04 0.79 -19.93
CA ASP A 64 1.19 1.56 -19.73
C ASP A 64 1.61 1.56 -18.25
N SER A 65 1.56 0.37 -17.63
CA SER A 65 1.91 0.14 -16.22
C SER A 65 1.18 1.09 -15.23
N TRP A 66 1.78 1.38 -14.08
CA TRP A 66 1.15 2.07 -12.94
C TRP A 66 1.41 3.59 -12.85
N TYR A 67 2.34 4.13 -13.65
CA TYR A 67 2.99 5.42 -13.37
C TYR A 67 2.32 6.67 -13.97
N LYS A 68 1.49 6.60 -15.02
CA LYS A 68 1.03 7.86 -15.67
C LYS A 68 -0.19 8.43 -14.97
N GLN A 69 -0.22 9.77 -14.94
CA GLN A 69 -1.41 10.50 -14.53
C GLN A 69 -2.56 10.34 -15.54
N ASN A 70 -2.25 10.27 -16.85
CA ASN A 70 -3.21 10.26 -17.97
C ASN A 70 -3.09 9.07 -18.97
N LYS A 71 -2.30 8.02 -18.69
CA LYS A 71 -2.42 6.74 -19.42
C LYS A 71 -2.27 5.53 -18.51
N TYR A 72 -3.27 4.70 -18.58
CA TYR A 72 -3.56 3.69 -17.61
C TYR A 72 -4.65 2.82 -18.28
N ILE A 73 -4.83 1.56 -17.92
CA ILE A 73 -5.51 0.59 -18.81
C ILE A 73 -6.92 1.01 -19.27
N SER A 74 -7.39 0.53 -20.42
CA SER A 74 -8.73 0.79 -20.97
C SER A 74 -8.92 2.25 -21.43
N VAL A 75 -8.03 2.74 -22.30
CA VAL A 75 -8.09 4.12 -22.78
C VAL A 75 -9.27 4.32 -23.73
N ASP A 76 -10.11 5.30 -23.42
CA ASP A 76 -11.25 5.70 -24.22
C ASP A 76 -10.95 7.03 -24.94
N GLU A 77 -10.74 6.98 -26.25
CA GLU A 77 -10.30 8.15 -27.03
C GLU A 77 -11.39 9.24 -27.14
N GLU A 78 -12.67 8.88 -27.05
CA GLU A 78 -13.78 9.83 -27.19
C GLU A 78 -13.95 10.69 -25.94
N SER A 79 -13.92 10.06 -24.76
CA SER A 79 -13.98 10.76 -23.48
C SER A 79 -12.62 11.35 -23.05
N GLY A 80 -11.51 10.75 -23.50
CA GLY A 80 -10.17 11.03 -23.00
C GLY A 80 -9.87 10.39 -21.63
N ASN A 81 -10.79 9.59 -21.09
CA ASN A 81 -10.62 8.87 -19.83
C ASN A 81 -9.90 7.53 -20.05
N ALA A 82 -9.42 6.96 -18.95
CA ALA A 82 -8.91 5.60 -18.87
C ALA A 82 -9.19 5.08 -17.43
N ILE A 83 -8.68 3.90 -16.99
CA ILE A 83 -8.68 3.39 -15.58
C ILE A 83 -7.29 3.33 -14.84
N ARG A 84 -7.04 4.17 -13.81
CA ARG A 84 -5.72 4.33 -13.16
C ARG A 84 -5.33 3.16 -12.27
N VAL A 85 -4.03 2.83 -12.18
CA VAL A 85 -3.55 1.78 -11.25
C VAL A 85 -3.15 2.36 -9.89
N ALA A 86 -2.16 3.25 -9.84
CA ALA A 86 -1.53 3.67 -8.58
C ALA A 86 -2.46 4.42 -7.62
N ASN A 87 -3.53 5.05 -8.10
CA ASN A 87 -4.52 5.72 -7.24
C ASN A 87 -5.66 4.79 -6.77
N GLY A 88 -5.61 3.51 -7.12
CA GLY A 88 -6.59 2.51 -6.73
C GLY A 88 -7.83 2.40 -7.62
N GLU A 89 -7.98 3.14 -8.72
CA GLU A 89 -9.16 3.04 -9.59
C GLU A 89 -9.37 1.64 -10.18
N LEU A 90 -8.30 1.01 -10.69
CA LEU A 90 -8.38 -0.35 -11.23
C LEU A 90 -8.80 -1.35 -10.15
N SER A 91 -8.20 -1.26 -8.96
CA SER A 91 -8.56 -2.10 -7.80
C SER A 91 -10.02 -1.87 -7.38
N ALA A 92 -10.48 -0.61 -7.37
CA ALA A 92 -11.84 -0.25 -7.04
C ALA A 92 -12.87 -0.81 -8.06
N ALA A 93 -12.51 -0.95 -9.33
CA ALA A 93 -13.36 -1.56 -10.35
C ALA A 93 -13.70 -3.04 -10.02
N PHE A 94 -12.86 -3.75 -9.26
CA PHE A 94 -13.12 -5.12 -8.80
C PHE A 94 -13.88 -5.18 -7.46
N SER A 95 -14.14 -4.04 -6.81
CA SER A 95 -14.88 -4.01 -5.55
C SER A 95 -16.29 -4.60 -5.73
N GLY A 96 -16.67 -5.54 -4.86
CA GLY A 96 -17.96 -6.23 -4.94
C GLY A 96 -18.09 -7.27 -6.06
N VAL A 97 -17.08 -7.41 -6.93
CA VAL A 97 -17.04 -8.44 -7.97
C VAL A 97 -16.54 -9.76 -7.36
N PRO A 98 -17.14 -10.92 -7.70
CA PRO A 98 -16.61 -12.22 -7.30
C PRO A 98 -15.15 -12.40 -7.74
N LYS A 99 -14.33 -13.00 -6.87
CA LYS A 99 -12.95 -13.35 -7.21
C LYS A 99 -12.89 -14.14 -8.52
N LEU A 100 -11.98 -13.75 -9.41
CA LEU A 100 -11.73 -14.40 -10.68
C LEU A 100 -10.77 -15.57 -10.49
N ASP A 101 -10.92 -16.62 -11.28
CA ASP A 101 -9.90 -17.64 -11.38
C ASP A 101 -8.72 -17.12 -12.22
N ILE A 102 -9.00 -16.39 -13.31
CA ILE A 102 -7.97 -15.83 -14.20
C ILE A 102 -8.29 -14.38 -14.57
N LEU A 103 -7.33 -13.48 -14.39
CA LEU A 103 -7.32 -12.14 -14.97
C LEU A 103 -6.22 -12.08 -16.02
N LEU A 104 -6.58 -11.75 -17.26
CA LEU A 104 -5.63 -11.60 -18.36
C LEU A 104 -5.65 -10.17 -18.89
N PHE A 105 -4.46 -9.57 -18.97
CA PHE A 105 -4.22 -8.30 -19.60
C PHE A 105 -3.67 -8.50 -21.01
N ASP A 106 -4.53 -8.27 -22.01
CA ASP A 106 -4.11 -8.12 -23.41
C ASP A 106 -3.84 -6.63 -23.66
N ALA A 107 -2.83 -6.15 -22.93
CA ALA A 107 -2.44 -4.75 -22.87
C ALA A 107 -0.95 -4.65 -22.51
N CYS A 108 -0.27 -3.63 -23.02
CA CYS A 108 1.15 -3.42 -22.80
C CYS A 108 1.46 -3.21 -21.32
N SER A 109 2.57 -3.81 -20.85
CA SER A 109 3.22 -3.41 -19.59
C SER A 109 2.35 -3.56 -18.33
N MET A 110 1.43 -4.52 -18.33
CA MET A 110 0.56 -4.79 -17.19
C MET A 110 1.08 -5.91 -16.27
N GLN A 111 2.13 -6.61 -16.68
CA GLN A 111 2.74 -7.70 -15.90
C GLN A 111 3.94 -7.20 -15.08
N SER A 112 3.64 -6.38 -14.07
CA SER A 112 4.61 -5.93 -13.08
C SER A 112 4.23 -6.42 -11.68
N ILE A 113 5.21 -6.57 -10.80
CA ILE A 113 4.97 -7.01 -9.42
C ILE A 113 4.10 -6.01 -8.64
N GLU A 114 4.23 -4.72 -8.95
CA GLU A 114 3.41 -3.65 -8.38
C GLU A 114 1.93 -3.87 -8.69
N ILE A 115 1.61 -4.08 -9.97
CA ILE A 115 0.24 -4.27 -10.46
C ILE A 115 -0.33 -5.59 -9.94
N ALA A 116 0.48 -6.66 -10.01
CA ALA A 116 0.11 -7.96 -9.48
C ALA A 116 -0.27 -7.88 -8.00
N TYR A 117 0.52 -7.14 -7.21
CA TYR A 117 0.26 -6.98 -5.79
C TYR A 117 -1.02 -6.18 -5.52
N GLU A 118 -1.32 -5.12 -6.27
CA GLU A 118 -2.59 -4.39 -6.16
C GLU A 118 -3.81 -5.29 -6.40
N LEU A 119 -3.68 -6.26 -7.31
CA LEU A 119 -4.80 -7.08 -7.77
C LEU A 119 -4.88 -8.48 -7.14
N ARG A 120 -3.95 -8.82 -6.25
CA ARG A 120 -3.78 -10.16 -5.65
C ARG A 120 -5.03 -10.75 -4.99
N HIS A 121 -5.96 -9.91 -4.55
CA HIS A 121 -7.19 -10.36 -3.88
C HIS A 121 -8.35 -10.62 -4.85
N PHE A 122 -8.23 -10.20 -6.11
CA PHE A 122 -9.33 -10.23 -7.08
C PHE A 122 -9.20 -11.33 -8.14
N ALA A 123 -8.03 -11.94 -8.29
CA ALA A 123 -7.81 -13.07 -9.21
C ALA A 123 -6.95 -14.13 -8.53
N ASP A 124 -7.12 -15.42 -8.86
CA ASP A 124 -6.18 -16.48 -8.45
C ASP A 124 -4.92 -16.44 -9.32
N TYR A 125 -5.10 -16.28 -10.65
CA TYR A 125 -4.01 -16.19 -11.62
C TYR A 125 -4.05 -14.89 -12.40
N ILE A 126 -2.89 -14.24 -12.57
CA ILE A 126 -2.74 -13.04 -13.40
C ILE A 126 -1.81 -13.35 -14.58
N ILE A 127 -2.25 -12.99 -15.78
CA ILE A 127 -1.53 -13.24 -17.03
C ILE A 127 -1.38 -11.93 -17.80
N GLY A 128 -0.19 -11.66 -18.34
CA GLY A 128 0.05 -10.45 -19.10
C GLY A 128 1.48 -10.35 -19.62
N SER A 129 1.76 -9.24 -20.31
CA SER A 129 3.08 -8.87 -20.80
C SER A 129 3.74 -7.82 -19.90
N ALA A 130 5.02 -8.01 -19.60
CA ALA A 130 5.85 -7.02 -18.91
C ALA A 130 6.29 -5.90 -19.88
N ASP A 131 6.34 -6.22 -21.17
CA ASP A 131 6.68 -5.33 -22.27
C ASP A 131 5.46 -5.01 -23.15
N LEU A 132 5.68 -4.36 -24.30
CA LEU A 132 4.67 -4.08 -25.30
C LEU A 132 4.01 -5.35 -25.86
N VAL A 133 2.72 -5.25 -26.15
CA VAL A 133 1.92 -6.29 -26.80
C VAL A 133 1.74 -5.91 -28.28
N PRO A 134 1.97 -6.82 -29.25
CA PRO A 134 1.69 -6.53 -30.65
C PRO A 134 0.19 -6.30 -30.86
N VAL A 135 -0.18 -5.42 -31.80
CA VAL A 135 -1.58 -4.99 -32.06
C VAL A 135 -2.57 -6.14 -32.28
N LYS A 136 -2.11 -7.32 -32.69
CA LYS A 136 -2.97 -8.51 -32.88
C LYS A 136 -3.43 -9.15 -31.56
N GLY A 137 -2.76 -8.87 -30.45
CA GLY A 137 -3.09 -9.36 -29.12
C GLY A 137 -2.87 -10.87 -28.93
N PHE A 138 -3.56 -11.43 -27.96
CA PHE A 138 -3.43 -12.83 -27.57
C PHE A 138 -4.08 -13.79 -28.58
N PRO A 139 -3.62 -15.06 -28.67
CA PRO A 139 -4.13 -16.03 -29.63
C PRO A 139 -5.47 -16.64 -29.20
N TYR A 140 -6.55 -15.85 -29.21
CA TYR A 140 -7.89 -16.27 -28.75
C TYR A 140 -8.38 -17.59 -29.38
N GLN A 141 -8.03 -17.85 -30.65
CA GLN A 141 -8.41 -19.07 -31.35
C GLN A 141 -7.86 -20.35 -30.70
N THR A 142 -6.63 -20.30 -30.15
CA THR A 142 -6.00 -21.45 -29.48
C THR A 142 -6.25 -21.44 -27.98
N MET A 143 -6.53 -20.27 -27.38
CA MET A 143 -6.81 -20.13 -25.95
C MET A 143 -8.22 -20.56 -25.56
N ILE A 144 -9.26 -20.16 -26.31
CA ILE A 144 -10.67 -20.44 -25.97
C ILE A 144 -10.94 -21.93 -25.72
N PRO A 145 -10.41 -22.87 -26.53
CA PRO A 145 -10.56 -24.31 -26.26
C PRO A 145 -10.05 -24.75 -24.87
N LEU A 146 -9.07 -24.04 -24.30
CA LEU A 146 -8.53 -24.35 -22.98
C LEU A 146 -9.48 -23.98 -21.84
N PHE A 147 -10.38 -23.01 -22.01
CA PHE A 147 -11.18 -22.43 -20.90
C PHE A 147 -12.10 -23.43 -20.17
N SER A 148 -12.30 -24.61 -20.73
CA SER A 148 -13.02 -25.72 -20.09
C SER A 148 -12.17 -26.50 -19.07
N GLN A 149 -10.86 -26.35 -19.09
CA GLN A 149 -9.91 -27.00 -18.20
C GLN A 149 -9.88 -26.34 -16.81
N ASP A 150 -9.05 -26.89 -15.93
CA ASP A 150 -8.72 -26.29 -14.64
C ASP A 150 -7.95 -24.96 -14.82
N PRO A 151 -8.24 -23.90 -14.03
CA PRO A 151 -7.62 -22.59 -14.21
C PRO A 151 -6.09 -22.58 -14.17
N HIS A 152 -5.47 -23.39 -13.30
CA HIS A 152 -4.01 -23.49 -13.24
C HIS A 152 -3.46 -24.03 -14.57
N SER A 153 -4.10 -25.07 -15.12
CA SER A 153 -3.74 -25.64 -16.42
C SER A 153 -3.93 -24.64 -17.57
N VAL A 154 -4.98 -23.82 -17.53
CA VAL A 154 -5.19 -22.76 -18.53
C VAL A 154 -4.07 -21.72 -18.44
N ALA A 155 -3.81 -21.22 -17.23
CA ALA A 155 -2.79 -20.20 -16.97
C ALA A 155 -1.38 -20.66 -17.37
N SER A 156 -1.03 -21.93 -17.10
CA SER A 156 0.29 -22.48 -17.43
C SER A 156 0.55 -22.64 -18.93
N GLN A 157 -0.49 -22.70 -19.77
CA GLN A 157 -0.36 -22.92 -21.21
C GLN A 157 -0.34 -21.62 -22.03
N ILE A 158 -1.02 -20.57 -21.55
CA ILE A 158 -1.21 -19.32 -22.31
C ILE A 158 0.13 -18.65 -22.71
N PRO A 159 1.15 -18.51 -21.84
CA PRO A 159 2.40 -17.88 -22.23
C PRO A 159 3.08 -18.55 -23.44
N ASN A 160 3.15 -19.89 -23.47
CA ASN A 160 3.75 -20.60 -24.60
C ASN A 160 2.91 -20.46 -25.88
N LEU A 161 1.58 -20.50 -25.79
CA LEU A 161 0.72 -20.25 -26.94
C LEU A 161 0.93 -18.84 -27.50
N TYR A 162 1.12 -17.85 -26.63
CA TYR A 162 1.42 -16.48 -27.03
C TYR A 162 2.77 -16.38 -27.75
N LEU A 163 3.82 -17.05 -27.24
CA LEU A 163 5.11 -17.15 -27.93
C LEU A 163 4.97 -17.80 -29.32
N GLU A 164 4.34 -18.96 -29.40
CA GLU A 164 4.11 -19.69 -30.66
C GLU A 164 3.35 -18.85 -31.69
N HIS A 165 2.42 -18.02 -31.24
CA HIS A 165 1.63 -17.13 -32.10
C HIS A 165 2.47 -16.10 -32.88
N TYR A 166 3.64 -15.74 -32.33
CA TYR A 166 4.51 -14.69 -32.85
C TYR A 166 5.91 -15.18 -33.26
N LEU A 167 6.12 -16.50 -33.32
CA LEU A 167 7.36 -17.06 -33.86
C LEU A 167 7.60 -16.58 -35.31
N PRO A 168 8.87 -16.44 -35.74
CA PRO A 168 9.19 -16.04 -37.11
C PRO A 168 8.52 -16.94 -38.16
N GLY A 169 8.02 -16.33 -39.24
CA GLY A 169 7.33 -17.01 -40.34
C GLY A 169 5.86 -17.36 -40.07
N THR A 170 5.32 -17.01 -38.90
CA THR A 170 3.88 -17.14 -38.63
C THR A 170 3.09 -16.04 -39.35
N GLN A 171 1.76 -16.18 -39.40
CA GLN A 171 0.91 -15.13 -39.98
C GLN A 171 1.02 -13.79 -39.21
N ASN A 172 1.28 -13.82 -37.90
CA ASN A 172 1.36 -12.64 -37.05
C ASN A 172 2.79 -12.11 -36.87
N ASN A 173 3.79 -12.89 -37.26
CA ASN A 173 5.15 -12.43 -37.48
C ASN A 173 5.66 -12.98 -38.81
N PRO A 174 5.30 -12.35 -39.96
CA PRO A 174 5.72 -12.81 -41.28
C PRO A 174 7.21 -12.56 -41.56
N SER A 175 7.93 -11.93 -40.63
CA SER A 175 9.37 -11.70 -40.75
C SER A 175 10.17 -12.96 -40.38
N ASN A 176 11.46 -12.98 -40.73
CA ASN A 176 12.39 -14.02 -40.31
C ASN A 176 13.10 -13.70 -38.98
N TYR A 177 12.70 -12.63 -38.30
CA TYR A 177 13.29 -12.19 -37.04
C TYR A 177 12.28 -12.35 -35.90
N PHE A 178 12.79 -12.54 -34.68
CA PHE A 178 11.95 -12.58 -33.49
C PHE A 178 11.41 -11.18 -33.19
N LEU A 179 10.13 -11.11 -32.82
CA LEU A 179 9.56 -9.91 -32.21
C LEU A 179 9.93 -9.88 -30.73
N ASN A 180 10.05 -8.68 -30.17
CA ASN A 180 10.11 -8.51 -28.72
C ASN A 180 8.70 -8.74 -28.17
N ILE A 181 8.50 -9.86 -27.50
CA ILE A 181 7.27 -10.20 -26.81
C ILE A 181 7.61 -10.86 -25.49
N SER A 182 6.76 -10.64 -24.50
CA SER A 182 6.88 -11.25 -23.17
C SER A 182 5.49 -11.67 -22.69
N CYS A 183 5.41 -12.78 -21.97
CA CYS A 183 4.19 -13.18 -21.30
C CYS A 183 4.54 -14.06 -20.10
N SER A 184 3.95 -13.77 -18.95
CA SER A 184 3.97 -14.69 -17.82
C SER A 184 2.58 -14.89 -17.23
N ALA A 185 2.43 -16.00 -16.53
CA ALA A 185 1.29 -16.32 -15.68
C ALA A 185 1.79 -16.51 -14.24
N ILE A 186 1.17 -15.82 -13.29
CA ILE A 186 1.56 -15.84 -11.88
C ILE A 186 0.44 -16.33 -10.97
N ASP A 187 0.79 -16.99 -9.86
CA ASP A 187 -0.12 -17.42 -8.79
C ASP A 187 -0.18 -16.37 -7.68
N THR A 188 -1.32 -15.68 -7.56
CA THR A 188 -1.49 -14.60 -6.58
C THR A 188 -1.46 -15.08 -5.13
N SER A 189 -1.67 -16.38 -4.87
CA SER A 189 -1.62 -16.92 -3.51
C SER A 189 -0.21 -16.86 -2.90
N GLU A 190 0.82 -16.85 -3.75
CA GLU A 190 2.23 -16.74 -3.35
C GLU A 190 2.69 -15.28 -3.16
N LEU A 191 1.93 -14.29 -3.63
CA LEU A 191 2.34 -12.87 -3.62
C LEU A 191 2.59 -12.32 -2.22
N ASN A 192 1.78 -12.70 -1.22
CA ASN A 192 2.00 -12.20 0.16
C ASN A 192 3.29 -12.77 0.76
N SER A 193 3.57 -14.06 0.52
CA SER A 193 4.80 -14.72 0.97
C SER A 193 6.04 -14.09 0.31
N PHE A 194 5.98 -13.90 -1.01
CA PHE A 194 7.02 -13.18 -1.75
C PHE A 194 7.21 -11.76 -1.22
N TYR A 195 6.13 -11.01 -1.04
CA TYR A 195 6.17 -9.62 -0.57
C TYR A 195 6.80 -9.49 0.82
N ASP A 196 6.40 -10.33 1.78
CA ASP A 196 6.92 -10.27 3.15
C ASP A 196 8.44 -10.55 3.17
N PHE A 197 8.87 -11.54 2.39
CA PHE A 197 10.29 -11.84 2.20
C PHE A 197 11.02 -10.68 1.51
N PHE A 198 10.49 -10.20 0.40
CA PHE A 198 11.07 -9.13 -0.41
C PHE A 198 11.19 -7.84 0.39
N ALA A 199 10.22 -7.50 1.24
CA ALA A 199 10.28 -6.34 2.12
C ALA A 199 11.44 -6.44 3.14
N GLY A 200 11.62 -7.62 3.74
CA GLY A 200 12.76 -7.90 4.61
C GLY A 200 14.10 -7.88 3.88
N TYR A 201 14.12 -8.36 2.63
CA TYR A 201 15.26 -8.36 1.75
C TYR A 201 15.67 -6.94 1.33
N SER A 202 14.73 -6.11 0.85
CA SER A 202 14.95 -4.72 0.42
C SER A 202 15.59 -3.89 1.53
N ARG A 203 15.13 -4.02 2.78
CA ARG A 203 15.76 -3.33 3.92
C ARG A 203 17.24 -3.67 4.10
N LYS A 204 17.65 -4.92 3.83
CA LYS A 204 19.06 -5.34 3.86
C LYS A 204 19.81 -4.89 2.61
N LEU A 205 19.16 -4.99 1.44
CA LEU A 205 19.72 -4.63 0.15
C LEU A 205 20.07 -3.13 0.08
N LYS A 206 19.33 -2.27 0.79
CA LYS A 206 19.64 -0.84 0.92
C LYS A 206 21.09 -0.56 1.35
N LEU A 207 21.67 -1.40 2.22
CA LEU A 207 23.06 -1.25 2.67
C LEU A 207 24.09 -1.44 1.55
N TYR A 208 23.67 -2.00 0.41
CA TYR A 208 24.48 -2.25 -0.77
C TYR A 208 24.01 -1.42 -1.97
N ALA A 209 23.10 -0.44 -1.77
CA ALA A 209 22.42 0.27 -2.84
C ALA A 209 23.38 0.95 -3.83
N THR A 210 24.50 1.49 -3.35
CA THR A 210 25.53 2.14 -4.19
C THR A 210 26.16 1.22 -5.24
N GLN A 211 26.04 -0.10 -5.09
CA GLN A 211 26.52 -1.09 -6.06
C GLN A 211 25.47 -1.44 -7.11
N LEU A 212 24.20 -1.12 -6.87
CA LEU A 212 23.08 -1.59 -7.70
C LEU A 212 23.00 -0.88 -9.05
N MET A 213 23.47 0.37 -9.16
CA MET A 213 23.43 1.06 -10.46
C MET A 213 24.35 0.41 -11.49
N LYS A 214 25.47 -0.19 -11.06
CA LYS A 214 26.31 -0.98 -11.96
C LYS A 214 25.59 -2.23 -12.48
N ILE A 215 24.82 -2.89 -11.61
CA ILE A 215 23.97 -4.02 -12.02
C ILE A 215 22.88 -3.52 -12.97
N ARG A 216 22.31 -2.36 -12.68
CA ARG A 216 21.21 -1.77 -13.44
C ARG A 216 21.55 -1.53 -14.91
N GLU A 217 22.79 -1.16 -15.21
CA GLU A 217 23.31 -0.99 -16.57
C GLU A 217 23.31 -2.30 -17.39
N ASP A 218 23.37 -3.46 -16.71
CA ASP A 218 23.39 -4.79 -17.33
C ASP A 218 21.97 -5.39 -17.48
N LEU A 219 20.92 -4.69 -17.06
CA LEU A 219 19.54 -5.18 -17.09
C LEU A 219 18.81 -4.80 -18.38
N TYR A 220 17.91 -5.68 -18.81
CA TYR A 220 17.00 -5.44 -19.91
C TYR A 220 15.91 -4.46 -19.49
N ASP A 221 15.89 -3.31 -20.16
CA ASP A 221 14.81 -2.34 -20.03
C ASP A 221 13.53 -2.86 -20.66
N MET A 222 12.48 -2.88 -19.85
CA MET A 222 11.12 -3.18 -20.25
C MET A 222 10.34 -1.88 -20.40
N ASN A 223 9.39 -1.86 -21.34
CA ASN A 223 8.34 -0.85 -21.48
C ASN A 223 8.80 0.62 -21.62
N THR A 224 7.85 1.56 -21.46
CA THR A 224 8.00 2.94 -21.96
C THR A 224 8.18 4.03 -20.92
N ALA A 225 7.87 3.83 -19.64
CA ALA A 225 8.04 4.90 -18.66
C ALA A 225 9.05 4.56 -17.59
N TYR A 226 10.27 4.71 -18.06
CA TYR A 226 11.38 5.07 -17.21
C TYR A 226 11.99 3.87 -16.48
N ALA A 227 12.11 2.79 -17.26
CA ALA A 227 13.12 1.76 -17.10
C ALA A 227 12.75 0.65 -16.08
N ASP A 228 11.55 0.07 -16.24
CA ASP A 228 11.22 -1.20 -15.59
C ASP A 228 12.22 -2.29 -16.02
N VAL A 229 12.51 -3.23 -15.13
CA VAL A 229 13.45 -4.34 -15.40
C VAL A 229 12.83 -5.68 -15.03
N ASP A 230 13.32 -6.75 -15.65
CA ASP A 230 12.92 -8.11 -15.28
C ASP A 230 13.43 -8.48 -13.88
N MET A 231 12.52 -8.90 -13.00
CA MET A 231 12.88 -9.24 -11.61
C MET A 231 13.83 -10.43 -11.51
N LYS A 232 13.64 -11.46 -12.34
CA LYS A 232 14.50 -12.64 -12.34
C LYS A 232 15.90 -12.28 -12.80
N GLN A 233 16.00 -11.52 -13.88
CA GLN A 233 17.28 -11.06 -14.38
C GLN A 233 17.99 -10.17 -13.34
N MET A 234 17.27 -9.23 -12.73
CA MET A 234 17.79 -8.37 -11.66
C MET A 234 18.37 -9.18 -10.51
N LEU A 235 17.59 -10.12 -9.94
CA LEU A 235 18.04 -10.94 -8.82
C LEU A 235 19.21 -11.85 -9.21
N THR A 236 19.22 -12.36 -10.44
CA THR A 236 20.34 -13.16 -10.98
C THR A 236 21.63 -12.34 -11.02
N ARG A 237 21.59 -11.11 -11.54
CA ARG A 237 22.77 -10.23 -11.56
C ARG A 237 23.21 -9.83 -10.14
N ILE A 238 22.28 -9.57 -9.22
CA ILE A 238 22.63 -9.30 -7.81
C ILE A 238 23.39 -10.49 -7.18
N ILE A 239 23.00 -11.73 -7.50
CA ILE A 239 23.71 -12.94 -7.05
C ILE A 239 25.11 -13.03 -7.67
N GLU A 240 25.24 -12.78 -8.97
CA GLU A 240 26.53 -12.81 -9.69
C GLU A 240 27.54 -11.79 -9.13
N TYR A 241 27.05 -10.62 -8.72
CA TYR A 241 27.85 -9.59 -8.05
C TYR A 241 28.12 -9.89 -6.55
N ALA A 242 27.69 -11.05 -6.05
CA ALA A 242 27.85 -11.50 -4.68
C ALA A 242 27.24 -10.56 -3.62
N ILE A 243 26.17 -9.85 -3.97
CA ILE A 243 25.43 -8.99 -3.04
C ILE A 243 24.37 -9.85 -2.34
N LEU A 244 24.52 -10.02 -1.03
CA LEU A 244 23.63 -10.83 -0.19
C LEU A 244 23.28 -12.20 -0.83
N PRO A 245 24.26 -13.00 -1.30
CA PRO A 245 24.01 -14.10 -2.24
C PRO A 245 22.99 -15.11 -1.71
N GLN A 246 23.02 -15.44 -0.41
CA GLN A 246 22.04 -16.34 0.20
C GLN A 246 20.61 -15.76 0.17
N GLN A 247 20.45 -14.49 0.55
CA GLN A 247 19.14 -13.83 0.58
C GLN A 247 18.63 -13.52 -0.83
N SER A 248 19.52 -13.16 -1.75
CA SER A 248 19.19 -12.94 -3.16
C SER A 248 18.78 -14.26 -3.85
N SER A 249 19.42 -15.40 -3.55
CA SER A 249 18.96 -16.72 -4.00
C SER A 249 17.60 -17.10 -3.43
N LEU A 250 17.32 -16.79 -2.16
CA LEU A 250 16.00 -17.01 -1.56
C LEU A 250 14.94 -16.09 -2.18
N ALA A 251 15.27 -14.82 -2.46
CA ALA A 251 14.38 -13.90 -3.16
C ALA A 251 14.00 -14.45 -4.54
N LEU A 252 15.00 -14.95 -5.27
CA LEU A 252 14.81 -15.57 -6.58
C LEU A 252 13.94 -16.83 -6.48
N GLN A 253 14.16 -17.67 -5.47
CA GLN A 253 13.33 -18.86 -5.24
C GLN A 253 11.86 -18.50 -4.98
N HIS A 254 11.60 -17.49 -4.13
CA HIS A 254 10.23 -17.01 -3.89
C HIS A 254 9.60 -16.42 -5.16
N LEU A 255 10.37 -15.70 -5.98
CA LEU A 255 9.91 -15.20 -7.28
C LEU A 255 9.57 -16.34 -8.23
N GLU A 256 10.39 -17.39 -8.29
CA GLU A 256 10.14 -18.54 -9.17
C GLU A 256 8.92 -19.36 -8.73
N GLN A 257 8.59 -19.39 -7.43
CA GLN A 257 7.36 -20.00 -6.93
C GLN A 257 6.10 -19.25 -7.37
N LEU A 258 6.20 -17.93 -7.53
CA LEU A 258 5.11 -17.08 -8.02
C LEU A 258 4.81 -17.34 -9.51
N ILE A 259 5.81 -17.69 -10.31
CA ILE A 259 5.68 -17.79 -11.77
C ILE A 259 5.32 -19.22 -12.18
N ILE A 260 4.10 -19.41 -12.67
CA ILE A 260 3.59 -20.70 -13.14
C ILE A 260 4.18 -21.04 -14.51
N ALA A 261 4.20 -20.05 -15.39
CA ALA A 261 4.73 -20.17 -16.73
C ALA A 261 5.21 -18.81 -17.22
N SER A 262 6.26 -18.82 -18.04
CA SER A 262 6.78 -17.63 -18.70
C SER A 262 7.29 -18.01 -20.08
N ALA A 263 7.06 -17.13 -21.04
CA ALA A 263 7.56 -17.26 -22.39
C ALA A 263 7.83 -15.87 -22.99
N TYR A 264 8.93 -15.75 -23.71
CA TYR A 264 9.35 -14.50 -24.31
C TYR A 264 10.17 -14.75 -25.56
N SER A 265 10.24 -13.75 -26.43
CA SER A 265 11.23 -13.69 -27.50
C SER A 265 11.74 -12.27 -27.64
N SER A 266 12.94 -12.12 -28.19
CA SER A 266 13.54 -10.82 -28.44
C SER A 266 14.39 -10.87 -29.69
N THR A 267 14.52 -9.71 -30.35
CA THR A 267 15.40 -9.52 -31.51
C THR A 267 16.87 -9.79 -31.14
N TYR A 268 17.22 -9.55 -29.87
CA TYR A 268 18.55 -9.81 -29.32
C TYR A 268 18.48 -10.90 -28.27
N TYR A 269 19.57 -11.65 -28.09
CA TYR A 269 19.62 -12.68 -27.07
C TYR A 269 19.49 -12.06 -25.67
N GLN A 270 18.43 -12.44 -24.95
CA GLN A 270 18.17 -12.03 -23.58
C GLN A 270 18.02 -13.28 -22.70
N PRO A 271 19.05 -13.66 -21.93
CA PRO A 271 18.94 -14.79 -21.03
C PRO A 271 18.13 -14.40 -19.79
N ASP A 272 17.46 -15.40 -19.22
CA ASP A 272 16.93 -15.39 -17.86
C ASP A 272 15.77 -14.41 -17.59
N LEU A 273 14.94 -14.11 -18.60
CA LEU A 273 13.74 -13.32 -18.38
C LEU A 273 12.63 -14.17 -17.75
N SER A 274 11.91 -13.57 -16.81
CA SER A 274 10.69 -14.11 -16.21
C SER A 274 9.42 -13.47 -16.78
N SER A 275 9.54 -12.37 -17.53
CA SER A 275 8.40 -11.57 -17.98
C SER A 275 7.55 -11.08 -16.81
N LEU A 276 8.21 -10.69 -15.70
CA LEU A 276 7.60 -10.03 -14.55
C LEU A 276 8.49 -8.83 -14.18
N ALA A 277 7.95 -7.64 -14.38
CA ALA A 277 8.69 -6.40 -14.22
C ALA A 277 8.68 -5.89 -12.76
N ILE A 278 9.70 -5.12 -12.40
CA ILE A 278 9.72 -4.20 -11.26
C ILE A 278 10.28 -2.86 -11.71
N TRP A 279 9.78 -1.76 -11.16
CA TRP A 279 10.31 -0.45 -11.49
C TRP A 279 11.67 -0.22 -10.84
N PHE A 280 12.69 -0.05 -11.67
CA PHE A 280 14.04 0.30 -11.24
C PHE A 280 14.60 1.35 -12.19
N PRO A 281 14.34 2.65 -11.97
CA PRO A 281 14.79 3.70 -12.88
C PRO A 281 16.32 3.77 -12.96
N ASP A 282 16.81 4.06 -14.17
CA ASP A 282 18.22 4.20 -14.52
C ASP A 282 18.83 5.56 -14.10
N VAL A 283 18.00 6.59 -13.92
CA VAL A 283 18.45 7.95 -13.56
C VAL A 283 17.54 8.64 -12.53
N ARG A 284 18.12 9.56 -11.74
CA ARG A 284 17.40 10.34 -10.72
C ARG A 284 16.22 11.13 -11.28
N TYR A 285 16.29 11.63 -12.52
CA TYR A 285 15.20 12.35 -13.15
C TYR A 285 13.93 11.49 -13.26
N ASN A 286 14.10 10.25 -13.70
CA ASN A 286 13.03 9.27 -13.85
C ASN A 286 12.39 8.95 -12.50
N PHE A 287 13.22 8.72 -11.48
CA PHE A 287 12.77 8.53 -10.11
C PHE A 287 11.98 9.74 -9.56
N ALA A 288 12.56 10.94 -9.64
CA ALA A 288 11.98 12.17 -9.11
C ALA A 288 10.63 12.52 -9.75
N THR A 289 10.38 12.06 -10.97
CA THR A 289 9.13 12.34 -11.72
C THR A 289 7.94 11.55 -11.19
N VAL A 290 8.14 10.32 -10.68
CA VAL A 290 7.02 9.39 -10.42
C VAL A 290 7.03 8.71 -9.05
N TRP A 291 8.03 8.95 -8.19
CA TRP A 291 8.10 8.27 -6.89
C TRP A 291 6.87 8.56 -6.00
N GLU A 292 6.30 9.77 -6.03
CA GLU A 292 5.06 10.09 -5.29
C GLU A 292 3.86 9.31 -5.79
N ILE A 293 3.84 8.96 -7.08
CA ILE A 293 2.82 8.09 -7.68
C ILE A 293 3.07 6.65 -7.21
N TYR A 294 4.34 6.20 -7.23
CA TYR A 294 4.71 4.87 -6.73
C TYR A 294 4.26 4.67 -5.28
N MET A 295 4.42 5.68 -4.43
CA MET A 295 4.02 5.64 -3.01
C MET A 295 2.53 5.42 -2.76
N GLN A 296 1.68 5.57 -3.79
CA GLN A 296 0.25 5.28 -3.69
C GLN A 296 -0.06 3.77 -3.83
N LEU A 297 0.87 2.98 -4.36
CA LEU A 297 0.76 1.52 -4.47
C LEU A 297 0.99 0.85 -3.11
N ALA A 298 0.22 -0.19 -2.80
CA ALA A 298 0.47 -1.01 -1.62
C ALA A 298 1.84 -1.71 -1.67
N PHE A 299 2.36 -1.99 -2.88
CA PHE A 299 3.69 -2.57 -3.04
C PHE A 299 4.82 -1.65 -2.55
N ALA A 300 4.63 -0.32 -2.52
CA ALA A 300 5.66 0.64 -2.10
C ALA A 300 6.12 0.43 -0.65
N GLN A 301 5.27 -0.18 0.18
CA GLN A 301 5.57 -0.55 1.56
C GLN A 301 6.64 -1.67 1.68
N SER A 302 7.10 -2.24 0.56
CA SER A 302 8.21 -3.20 0.50
C SER A 302 9.60 -2.60 0.78
N SER A 303 9.69 -1.28 1.01
CA SER A 303 10.97 -0.56 1.12
C SER A 303 11.83 -0.63 -0.16
N TRP A 304 11.30 -1.09 -1.30
CA TRP A 304 12.05 -1.09 -2.55
C TRP A 304 12.41 0.32 -3.01
N LEU A 305 11.48 1.27 -2.87
CA LEU A 305 11.71 2.66 -3.25
C LEU A 305 12.90 3.30 -2.51
N SER A 306 13.05 2.95 -1.23
CA SER A 306 14.19 3.32 -0.39
C SER A 306 15.53 2.78 -0.93
N VAL A 307 15.54 1.56 -1.46
CA VAL A 307 16.71 0.96 -2.13
C VAL A 307 17.05 1.73 -3.39
N VAL A 308 16.05 1.99 -4.24
CA VAL A 308 16.23 2.74 -5.49
C VAL A 308 16.74 4.16 -5.21
N ASN A 309 16.16 4.85 -4.22
CA ASN A 309 16.59 6.19 -3.83
C ASN A 309 18.07 6.23 -3.48
N ALA A 310 18.52 5.27 -2.66
CA ALA A 310 19.91 5.15 -2.23
C ALA A 310 20.84 4.69 -3.37
N ALA A 311 20.34 3.90 -4.33
CA ALA A 311 21.14 3.42 -5.46
C ALA A 311 21.50 4.56 -6.41
N LEU A 312 20.58 5.49 -6.63
CA LEU A 312 20.74 6.66 -7.49
C LEU A 312 21.67 7.75 -6.92
N GLY A 313 22.29 7.49 -5.75
CA GLY A 313 23.27 8.36 -5.12
C GLY A 313 22.70 9.21 -3.99
N ASP A 314 23.39 10.30 -3.66
CA ASP A 314 23.00 11.18 -2.55
C ASP A 314 21.64 11.82 -2.83
N ASP A 315 20.71 11.67 -1.89
CA ASP A 315 19.47 12.41 -1.88
C ASP A 315 19.75 13.82 -1.36
N GLN A 316 19.36 14.83 -2.14
CA GLN A 316 19.54 16.25 -1.81
C GLN A 316 18.21 16.97 -1.61
N TYR A 317 17.10 16.24 -1.67
CA TYR A 317 15.76 16.80 -1.56
C TYR A 317 15.29 16.68 -0.11
N ALA A 318 15.14 17.82 0.54
CA ALA A 318 14.59 17.83 1.88
C ALA A 318 13.12 17.37 1.89
N PRO A 319 12.69 16.61 2.91
CA PRO A 319 11.29 16.27 3.08
C PRO A 319 10.44 17.52 3.31
N ALA A 320 9.14 17.42 3.03
CA ALA A 320 8.20 18.45 3.44
C ALA A 320 8.12 18.54 4.98
N ALA A 321 7.67 19.69 5.50
CA ALA A 321 7.47 19.85 6.94
C ALA A 321 6.27 19.02 7.42
N PRO A 322 6.31 18.44 8.65
CA PRO A 322 5.13 17.80 9.23
C PRO A 322 4.01 18.84 9.42
N LYS A 323 2.75 18.41 9.38
CA LYS A 323 1.60 19.31 9.59
C LYS A 323 0.93 19.02 10.93
N LEU A 324 0.74 20.03 11.77
CA LEU A 324 0.00 19.89 13.02
C LEU A 324 -1.49 19.61 12.73
N LYS A 325 -1.99 18.45 13.16
CA LYS A 325 -3.42 18.08 13.07
C LYS A 325 -4.19 18.44 14.32
N ARG A 326 -3.56 18.24 15.49
CA ARG A 326 -4.21 18.45 16.79
C ARG A 326 -3.22 18.86 17.85
N GLN A 327 -3.63 19.83 18.65
CA GLN A 327 -2.94 20.29 19.85
C GLN A 327 -3.95 20.31 21.00
N TYR A 328 -3.57 19.80 22.17
CA TYR A 328 -4.37 19.89 23.39
C TYR A 328 -3.48 19.74 24.62
N GLN A 329 -4.00 20.23 25.75
CA GLN A 329 -3.33 20.08 27.05
C GLN A 329 -4.08 19.11 27.94
N TYR A 330 -3.34 18.29 28.67
CA TYR A 330 -3.92 17.36 29.63
C TYR A 330 -2.94 17.09 30.77
N HIS A 331 -3.38 17.34 32.01
CA HIS A 331 -2.58 17.18 33.23
C HIS A 331 -1.19 17.86 33.16
N GLY A 332 -1.16 19.12 32.69
CA GLY A 332 0.09 19.88 32.57
C GLY A 332 1.05 19.37 31.49
N ARG A 333 0.56 18.58 30.52
CA ARG A 333 1.32 18.15 29.35
C ARG A 333 0.73 18.74 28.08
N LEU A 334 1.59 19.14 27.17
CA LEU A 334 1.22 19.45 25.80
C LEU A 334 1.19 18.13 25.01
N HIS A 335 0.11 17.89 24.29
CA HIS A 335 -0.03 16.77 23.37
C HIS A 335 -0.16 17.31 21.94
N LEU A 336 0.73 16.87 21.07
CA LEU A 336 0.78 17.27 19.67
C LEU A 336 0.63 16.03 18.79
N HIS A 337 -0.24 16.12 17.79
CA HIS A 337 -0.47 15.09 16.79
C HIS A 337 -0.23 15.69 15.40
N PHE A 338 0.62 15.03 14.63
CA PHE A 338 1.09 15.47 13.33
C PHE A 338 0.66 14.53 12.22
N GLU A 339 0.36 15.11 11.05
CA GLU A 339 0.43 14.42 9.76
C GLU A 339 1.91 14.33 9.37
N ALA A 340 2.38 13.11 9.12
CA ALA A 340 3.70 12.90 8.56
C ALA A 340 3.71 13.26 7.07
N PRO A 341 4.74 13.95 6.56
CA PRO A 341 4.90 14.11 5.13
C PRO A 341 5.22 12.76 4.48
N VAL A 342 4.78 12.60 3.24
CA VAL A 342 5.18 11.47 2.40
C VAL A 342 6.64 11.67 2.00
N ASP A 343 7.43 10.60 2.11
CA ASP A 343 8.84 10.59 1.74
C ASP A 343 9.22 9.21 1.22
N VAL A 344 10.27 9.16 0.39
CA VAL A 344 10.83 7.92 -0.17
C VAL A 344 11.43 7.00 0.89
N ASP A 345 11.80 7.58 2.03
CA ASP A 345 12.48 6.94 3.15
C ASP A 345 11.78 7.14 4.50
N SER A 346 12.26 6.44 5.54
CA SER A 346 11.80 6.73 6.90
C SER A 346 12.24 8.12 7.34
N LEU A 347 11.31 8.89 7.90
CA LEU A 347 11.58 10.19 8.50
C LEU A 347 11.78 10.09 10.02
N TYR A 348 12.69 10.92 10.52
CA TYR A 348 12.86 11.20 11.94
C TYR A 348 12.40 12.62 12.24
N TYR A 349 11.97 12.88 13.48
CA TYR A 349 11.48 14.21 13.85
C TYR A 349 12.18 14.68 15.11
N HIS A 350 12.61 15.94 15.09
CA HIS A 350 13.23 16.58 16.24
C HIS A 350 12.30 17.68 16.76
N VAL A 351 11.88 17.53 18.01
CA VAL A 351 10.97 18.44 18.70
C VAL A 351 11.78 19.22 19.73
N GLN A 352 11.79 20.54 19.60
CA GLN A 352 12.57 21.46 20.43
C GLN A 352 11.67 22.55 21.01
N SER A 353 11.72 22.73 22.33
CA SER A 353 11.09 23.82 23.07
C SER A 353 11.87 24.06 24.36
N ASP A 354 11.50 25.10 25.12
CA ASP A 354 12.07 25.32 26.46
C ASP A 354 11.80 24.15 27.43
N HIS A 355 10.80 23.31 27.14
CA HIS A 355 10.38 22.19 27.98
C HIS A 355 10.72 20.81 27.43
N ALA A 356 11.24 20.73 26.20
CA ALA A 356 11.45 19.46 25.51
C ALA A 356 12.55 19.51 24.45
N ASP A 357 13.37 18.48 24.43
CA ASP A 357 14.33 18.15 23.37
C ASP A 357 14.17 16.63 23.09
N ILE A 358 13.40 16.29 22.05
CA ILE A 358 12.92 14.92 21.81
C ILE A 358 13.13 14.53 20.35
N TRP A 359 13.75 13.38 20.14
CA TRP A 359 13.79 12.70 18.85
C TRP A 359 12.70 11.63 18.75
N LEU A 360 12.00 11.60 17.62
CA LEU A 360 10.94 10.65 17.31
C LEU A 360 11.33 9.83 16.09
N TYR A 361 11.11 8.52 16.18
CA TYR A 361 11.44 7.53 15.16
C TYR A 361 10.18 6.70 14.83
N PRO A 362 9.17 7.29 14.17
CA PRO A 362 7.99 6.54 13.79
C PRO A 362 8.34 5.43 12.78
N PRO A 363 7.47 4.42 12.62
CA PRO A 363 7.63 3.42 11.57
C PRO A 363 7.80 4.07 10.18
N MET A 364 8.51 3.37 9.28
CA MET A 364 8.64 3.78 7.88
C MET A 364 7.24 4.01 7.28
N TYR A 365 7.07 5.13 6.55
CA TYR A 365 5.82 5.52 5.91
C TYR A 365 4.62 5.69 6.86
N ALA A 366 4.85 5.93 8.16
CA ALA A 366 3.78 6.32 9.07
C ALA A 366 3.06 7.57 8.52
N GLY A 367 1.73 7.53 8.44
CA GLY A 367 0.92 8.68 8.00
C GLY A 367 0.69 9.73 9.09
N ASP A 368 0.89 9.35 10.35
CA ASP A 368 0.81 10.24 11.49
C ASP A 368 1.76 9.83 12.62
N PHE A 369 2.01 10.77 13.52
CA PHE A 369 2.76 10.52 14.75
C PHE A 369 2.37 11.51 15.85
N GLN A 370 2.66 11.16 17.10
CA GLN A 370 2.31 11.96 18.26
C GLN A 370 3.49 12.13 19.21
N VAL A 371 3.50 13.27 19.90
CA VAL A 371 4.45 13.57 20.97
C VAL A 371 3.71 14.24 22.12
N SER A 372 4.16 13.97 23.35
CA SER A 372 3.70 14.75 24.49
C SER A 372 4.83 15.00 25.47
N PHE A 373 4.83 16.18 26.06
CA PHE A 373 5.84 16.60 27.04
C PHE A 373 5.21 17.52 28.09
N PRO A 374 5.73 17.53 29.33
CA PRO A 374 5.23 18.43 30.37
C PRO A 374 5.51 19.89 30.00
N ILE A 375 4.63 20.80 30.42
CA ILE A 375 4.80 22.25 30.26
C ILE A 375 4.42 22.97 31.55
N ASP A 376 5.19 23.99 31.94
CA ASP A 376 4.95 24.80 33.12
C ASP A 376 4.74 26.30 32.81
N SER A 377 4.92 26.70 31.56
CA SER A 377 4.64 28.03 31.04
C SER A 377 4.10 27.96 29.61
N SER A 378 3.50 29.05 29.14
CA SER A 378 3.29 29.24 27.70
C SER A 378 4.64 29.26 26.98
N GLY A 379 4.66 28.88 25.72
CA GLY A 379 5.90 28.82 24.97
C GLY A 379 5.70 28.52 23.50
N ASN A 380 6.83 28.22 22.86
CA ASN A 380 6.89 27.85 21.46
C ASN A 380 7.59 26.48 21.32
N CYS A 381 7.08 25.67 20.42
CA CYS A 381 7.64 24.38 20.04
C CYS A 381 8.03 24.43 18.56
N ARG A 382 9.23 23.97 18.25
CA ARG A 382 9.76 23.82 16.90
C ARG A 382 9.88 22.35 16.56
N ILE A 383 9.47 22.00 15.37
CA ILE A 383 9.59 20.64 14.86
C ILE A 383 10.04 20.65 13.39
N TYR A 384 10.96 19.77 13.04
CA TYR A 384 11.33 19.51 11.64
C TYR A 384 11.49 18.01 11.42
N ALA A 385 11.31 17.59 10.17
CA ALA A 385 11.59 16.23 9.72
C ALA A 385 13.03 16.14 9.19
N LEU A 386 13.64 14.97 9.34
CA LEU A 386 14.95 14.62 8.82
C LEU A 386 14.81 13.29 8.05
N ASP A 387 15.25 13.26 6.80
CA ASP A 387 15.36 12.02 6.04
C ASP A 387 16.60 11.20 6.43
N GLN A 388 16.80 10.05 5.80
CA GLN A 388 17.96 9.20 6.09
C GLN A 388 19.28 9.71 5.50
N SER A 389 19.23 10.67 4.56
CA SER A 389 20.39 11.35 3.98
C SER A 389 20.81 12.59 4.79
N GLY A 390 20.04 12.95 5.81
CA GLY A 390 20.30 14.10 6.68
C GLY A 390 19.73 15.42 6.16
N ASN A 391 18.86 15.42 5.14
CA ASN A 391 18.19 16.62 4.69
C ASN A 391 17.05 16.96 5.66
N ALA A 392 17.03 18.20 6.14
CA ALA A 392 16.03 18.69 7.08
C ALA A 392 14.92 19.47 6.36
N SER A 393 13.67 19.21 6.73
CA SER A 393 12.52 20.01 6.27
C SER A 393 12.62 21.45 6.76
N GLN A 394 11.74 22.32 6.24
CA GLN A 394 11.43 23.56 6.94
C GLN A 394 10.93 23.27 8.36
N THR A 395 11.28 24.13 9.30
CA THR A 395 10.82 24.03 10.69
C THR A 395 9.39 24.54 10.83
N LEU A 396 8.50 23.71 11.34
CA LEU A 396 7.17 24.12 11.80
C LEU A 396 7.29 24.68 13.22
N SER A 397 6.73 25.88 13.42
CA SER A 397 6.68 26.59 14.70
C SER A 397 5.26 26.54 15.26
N ILE A 398 5.10 26.17 16.53
CA ILE A 398 3.82 25.95 17.20
C ILE A 398 3.82 26.70 18.52
N ASP A 399 2.98 27.71 18.61
CA ASP A 399 2.75 28.41 19.86
C ASP A 399 1.71 27.67 20.71
N TYR A 400 1.96 27.63 22.02
CA TYR A 400 1.01 27.11 22.98
C TYR A 400 0.93 28.04 24.18
N GLU A 401 -0.29 28.37 24.57
CA GLU A 401 -0.56 29.08 25.80
C GLU A 401 -0.83 28.06 26.90
N ARG A 402 -0.14 28.17 28.04
CA ARG A 402 -0.41 27.28 29.17
C ARG A 402 -1.85 27.48 29.63
N GLU A 403 -2.64 26.44 29.47
CA GLU A 403 -3.94 26.34 30.08
C GLU A 403 -3.71 25.96 31.54
N MET A 404 -4.20 26.80 32.46
CA MET A 404 -4.33 26.39 33.86
C MET A 404 -5.21 25.14 33.84
N PRO A 405 -4.70 23.98 34.32
CA PRO A 405 -5.50 22.78 34.28
C PRO A 405 -6.78 23.06 35.08
N VAL A 406 -7.94 22.84 34.49
CA VAL A 406 -9.18 22.91 35.26
C VAL A 406 -9.12 21.79 36.29
N ALA A 407 -9.66 22.02 37.49
CA ALA A 407 -9.78 20.98 38.49
C ALA A 407 -10.31 19.69 37.86
N SER A 408 -9.52 18.62 37.89
CA SER A 408 -9.74 17.40 37.12
C SER A 408 -9.40 16.16 37.93
N LEU A 409 -10.12 15.08 37.65
CA LEU A 409 -10.01 13.81 38.33
C LEU A 409 -10.14 12.70 37.29
N VAL A 410 -9.07 11.95 37.04
CA VAL A 410 -9.05 10.97 35.95
C VAL A 410 -8.47 9.64 36.37
N VAL A 411 -9.13 8.57 35.92
CA VAL A 411 -8.67 7.20 36.06
C VAL A 411 -7.90 6.78 34.82
N ARG A 412 -6.69 6.22 34.99
CA ARG A 412 -5.90 5.62 33.90
C ARG A 412 -5.42 4.19 34.26
N PRO A 413 -5.63 3.19 33.41
CA PRO A 413 -6.51 3.22 32.25
C PRO A 413 -7.99 3.24 32.66
N ASN A 414 -8.85 3.88 31.87
CA ASN A 414 -10.30 3.78 31.98
C ASN A 414 -10.85 3.26 30.63
N PRO A 415 -11.40 2.03 30.55
CA PRO A 415 -11.74 1.13 31.65
C PRO A 415 -10.55 0.45 32.33
N VAL A 416 -10.67 0.24 33.65
CA VAL A 416 -9.70 -0.51 34.47
C VAL A 416 -9.81 -2.01 34.15
N LYS A 417 -8.68 -2.69 33.96
CA LYS A 417 -8.60 -4.13 33.69
C LYS A 417 -7.98 -4.88 34.87
N THR A 418 -8.54 -6.03 35.22
CA THR A 418 -8.01 -6.91 36.27
C THR A 418 -6.57 -7.32 35.95
N GLY A 419 -5.68 -7.27 36.94
CA GLY A 419 -4.27 -7.66 36.78
C GLY A 419 -3.36 -6.58 36.20
N TYR A 420 -3.88 -5.40 35.88
CA TYR A 420 -3.09 -4.26 35.41
C TYR A 420 -3.11 -3.12 36.45
N PRO A 421 -1.99 -2.42 36.63
CA PRO A 421 -1.95 -1.25 37.49
C PRO A 421 -2.89 -0.17 36.95
N ALA A 422 -3.68 0.44 37.83
CA ALA A 422 -4.56 1.55 37.50
C ALA A 422 -4.43 2.65 38.55
N PHE A 423 -4.47 3.89 38.09
CA PHE A 423 -4.22 5.09 38.88
C PHE A 423 -5.40 6.03 38.79
N LEU A 424 -5.65 6.75 39.87
CA LEU A 424 -6.45 7.96 39.89
C LEU A 424 -5.49 9.13 40.02
N ASP A 425 -5.47 10.00 39.02
CA ASP A 425 -4.74 11.26 39.09
C ASP A 425 -5.74 12.39 39.33
N TRP A 426 -5.31 13.40 40.09
CA TRP A 426 -6.09 14.61 40.28
C TRP A 426 -5.22 15.85 40.13
N TYR A 427 -5.88 16.91 39.70
CA TYR A 427 -5.39 18.27 39.73
C TYR A 427 -6.46 19.16 40.33
N LEU A 428 -6.10 20.05 41.25
CA LEU A 428 -6.98 21.07 41.80
C LEU A 428 -6.35 22.46 41.71
N GLU A 429 -7.19 23.45 41.42
CA GLU A 429 -6.84 24.86 41.54
C GLU A 429 -6.85 25.29 43.03
N ALA A 430 -5.82 24.93 43.79
CA ALA A 430 -5.65 25.35 45.18
C ALA A 430 -4.17 25.39 45.61
N ASP A 431 -3.76 26.48 46.27
CA ASP A 431 -2.37 26.65 46.76
C ASP A 431 -2.06 25.85 48.03
N ASN A 432 -3.09 25.39 48.75
CA ASN A 432 -3.00 24.56 49.96
C ASN A 432 -4.30 23.75 50.09
N ILE A 433 -4.27 22.51 50.56
CA ILE A 433 -5.47 21.72 50.86
C ILE A 433 -5.39 21.25 52.31
N ASP A 434 -6.28 21.77 53.16
CA ASP A 434 -6.28 21.45 54.59
C ASP A 434 -7.14 20.20 54.89
N SER A 435 -7.96 19.78 53.92
CA SER A 435 -8.75 18.54 53.97
C SER A 435 -9.13 18.06 52.58
N ALA A 436 -8.97 16.75 52.36
CA ALA A 436 -9.36 16.06 51.14
C ALA A 436 -10.03 14.71 51.44
N GLN A 437 -11.01 14.33 50.64
CA GLN A 437 -11.72 13.06 50.75
C GLN A 437 -12.10 12.51 49.39
N LEU A 438 -11.78 11.25 49.16
CA LEU A 438 -12.21 10.47 48.02
C LEU A 438 -13.38 9.58 48.43
N SER A 439 -14.49 9.63 47.70
CA SER A 439 -15.65 8.75 47.89
C SER A 439 -15.93 7.96 46.62
N LEU A 440 -16.15 6.66 46.77
CA LEU A 440 -16.57 5.79 45.67
C LEU A 440 -18.08 5.53 45.80
N TYR A 441 -18.80 5.61 44.69
CA TYR A 441 -20.23 5.32 44.61
C TYR A 441 -20.53 4.31 43.52
N ASN A 442 -21.60 3.54 43.68
CA ASN A 442 -22.19 2.81 42.57
C ASN A 442 -23.01 3.76 41.66
N ILE A 443 -23.46 3.26 40.51
CA ILE A 443 -24.29 4.04 39.56
C ILE A 443 -25.65 4.49 40.12
N LYS A 444 -26.10 3.93 41.25
CA LYS A 444 -27.32 4.36 41.96
C LYS A 444 -27.06 5.49 42.95
N GLY A 445 -25.82 6.00 43.02
CA GLY A 445 -25.41 7.05 43.95
C GLY A 445 -25.22 6.58 45.39
N GLN A 446 -25.18 5.26 45.65
CA GLN A 446 -24.92 4.75 47.00
C GLN A 446 -23.42 4.77 47.26
N LYS A 447 -23.01 5.41 48.36
CA LYS A 447 -21.61 5.48 48.79
C LYS A 447 -21.13 4.08 49.22
N LEU A 448 -20.05 3.61 48.60
CA LEU A 448 -19.44 2.32 48.86
C LEU A 448 -18.28 2.46 49.85
N VAL A 449 -17.41 3.45 49.63
CA VAL A 449 -16.28 3.75 50.50
C VAL A 449 -16.00 5.24 50.54
N SER A 450 -15.42 5.70 51.66
CA SER A 450 -14.88 7.04 51.85
C SER A 450 -13.48 6.91 52.41
N PHE A 451 -12.52 7.62 51.82
CA PHE A 451 -11.10 7.52 52.13
C PHE A 451 -10.49 8.91 52.19
N SER A 452 -9.66 9.14 53.21
CA SER A 452 -8.86 10.35 53.38
C SER A 452 -7.42 9.93 53.68
N SER A 453 -6.47 10.63 53.09
CA SER A 453 -5.03 10.41 53.26
C SER A 453 -4.32 11.74 53.07
N ASP A 454 -3.17 11.90 53.72
CA ASP A 454 -2.29 13.06 53.54
C ASP A 454 -1.87 13.22 52.08
N THR A 455 -1.70 12.11 51.35
CA THR A 455 -1.41 12.14 49.90
C THR A 455 -2.49 12.88 49.11
N LEU A 456 -3.75 12.80 49.54
CA LEU A 456 -4.84 13.51 48.86
C LEU A 456 -4.80 15.02 49.12
N MET A 457 -4.00 15.51 50.07
CA MET A 457 -3.86 16.94 50.37
C MET A 457 -2.91 17.66 49.40
N ASP A 458 -2.22 16.94 48.52
CA ASP A 458 -1.44 17.57 47.47
C ASP A 458 -2.39 18.08 46.35
N PRO A 459 -2.26 19.34 45.88
CA PRO A 459 -3.07 19.87 44.78
C PRO A 459 -2.94 19.10 43.48
N VAL A 460 -1.81 18.41 43.31
CA VAL A 460 -1.53 17.51 42.19
C VAL A 460 -1.04 16.20 42.77
N GLY A 461 -1.68 15.10 42.39
CA GLY A 461 -1.26 13.80 42.88
C GLY A 461 -1.79 12.63 42.09
N SER A 462 -1.28 11.46 42.44
CA SER A 462 -1.65 10.18 41.84
C SER A 462 -1.70 9.11 42.92
N ILE A 463 -2.76 8.30 42.94
CA ILE A 463 -2.88 7.15 43.83
C ILE A 463 -3.26 5.91 43.02
N MET A 464 -2.68 4.77 43.37
CA MET A 464 -3.06 3.51 42.75
C MET A 464 -4.46 3.13 43.23
N LEU A 465 -5.37 2.78 42.31
CA LEU A 465 -6.75 2.48 42.68
C LEU A 465 -6.85 1.30 43.67
N GLN A 466 -5.92 0.37 43.61
CA GLN A 466 -5.85 -0.77 44.53
C GLN A 466 -5.54 -0.35 45.98
N ASP A 467 -4.94 0.82 46.18
CA ASP A 467 -4.63 1.36 47.52
C ASP A 467 -5.85 2.07 48.13
N ILE A 468 -6.89 2.32 47.32
CA ILE A 468 -8.17 2.83 47.82
C ILE A 468 -8.91 1.69 48.51
N PRO A 469 -9.25 1.82 49.81
CA PRO A 469 -9.93 0.76 50.55
C PRO A 469 -11.19 0.26 49.84
N GLY A 470 -11.36 -1.05 49.75
CA GLY A 470 -12.54 -1.67 49.13
C GLY A 470 -12.60 -1.59 47.60
N PHE A 471 -11.63 -0.97 46.91
CA PHE A 471 -11.59 -0.98 45.44
C PHE A 471 -11.39 -2.39 44.88
N GLY A 472 -10.48 -3.18 45.48
CA GLY A 472 -10.19 -4.55 45.04
C GLY A 472 -11.36 -5.53 45.18
N SER A 473 -12.40 -5.21 45.96
CA SER A 473 -13.58 -6.05 46.14
C SER A 473 -14.77 -5.67 45.24
N LEU A 474 -14.61 -4.65 44.39
CA LEU A 474 -15.63 -4.22 43.45
C LEU A 474 -15.86 -5.28 42.36
N LYS A 475 -17.12 -5.53 42.05
CA LYS A 475 -17.49 -6.35 40.89
C LYS A 475 -17.29 -5.54 39.60
N ARG A 476 -17.11 -6.21 38.46
CA ARG A 476 -17.10 -5.55 37.14
C ARG A 476 -18.35 -4.68 36.97
N GLY A 477 -18.16 -3.41 36.64
CA GLY A 477 -19.25 -2.45 36.49
C GLY A 477 -18.74 -1.02 36.34
N MET A 478 -19.67 -0.06 36.27
CA MET A 478 -19.37 1.36 36.32
C MET A 478 -19.46 1.86 37.76
N TYR A 479 -18.54 2.74 38.14
CA TYR A 479 -18.48 3.36 39.45
C TYR A 479 -18.20 4.85 39.28
N ILE A 480 -18.62 5.63 40.25
CA ILE A 480 -18.38 7.07 40.30
C ILE A 480 -17.35 7.31 41.38
N ILE A 481 -16.26 7.97 41.03
CA ILE A 481 -15.29 8.48 42.00
C ILE A 481 -15.58 9.96 42.16
N GLU A 482 -15.72 10.39 43.41
CA GLU A 482 -15.86 11.77 43.80
C GLU A 482 -14.65 12.15 44.65
N TYR A 483 -14.07 13.30 44.39
CA TYR A 483 -12.97 13.84 45.18
C TYR A 483 -13.42 15.21 45.71
N ARG A 484 -13.44 15.39 47.03
CA ARG A 484 -13.81 16.65 47.68
C ARG A 484 -12.62 17.25 48.39
N ALA A 485 -12.34 18.51 48.14
CA ALA A 485 -11.34 19.28 48.86
C ALA A 485 -11.78 20.74 49.00
N LYS A 486 -11.50 21.35 50.17
CA LYS A 486 -11.86 22.76 50.48
C LYS A 486 -13.32 23.14 50.12
N GLY A 487 -14.26 22.23 50.33
CA GLY A 487 -15.68 22.46 50.03
C GLY A 487 -16.05 22.47 48.54
N LYS A 488 -15.09 22.23 47.63
CA LYS A 488 -15.34 21.95 46.21
C LYS A 488 -15.50 20.44 46.00
N ARG A 489 -16.36 20.08 45.05
CA ARG A 489 -16.74 18.71 44.69
C ARG A 489 -16.22 18.38 43.29
#